data_AF-A0A845V5P4-F1
#
_entry.id   AF-A0A845V5P4-F1
#
_cell.length_a   1.000
_cell.length_b   1.000
_cell.length_c   1.000
_cell.angle_alpha   90.00
_cell.angle_beta   90.00
_cell.angle_gamma   90.00
#
_symmetry.space_group_name_H-M   'P 1'
#
loop_
_entity.id
_entity.type
_entity.pdbx_description
1 polymer ?
#
loop_
_entity_poly.entity_id
_entity_poly.type
_entity_poly.pdbx_seq_one_letter_code
_entity_poly.pdbx_strand_id
1 'polypeptide(L)'
;MTQFNSRRISLSVLALSAVLSLPVLADSPVHVAAGTTHEGSIATRNSGVRVDDDARIEGSISARNGGVRLGERVTAGDIETRNGGVSIGAGSQLGSIESRNGAISIGAGSTVASVKTRNGGLRLGRDSTVSGAVETRNGKISVAENVTVAGDLTARNGGIELAAGSLIEGNATSRNGAIRLDKARVVGNLSSRTGDLVLRQASTVVGNLVIEISEGAGERGWFGFGRARYPEAGNIEILEDSEVTGDVIVVLPEDYDRDPPTVTIDATSRVLGQVQLDSRVQLLSDGPISGGGDQTAL
;
A
#
# COMPACT_ATOMS: atom_id res chain seq x y z
N MET A 1 58.41 55.42 -47.72
CA MET A 1 59.25 54.75 -46.71
C MET A 1 58.66 55.13 -45.38
N THR A 2 58.05 54.27 -44.57
CA THR A 2 58.63 53.04 -44.01
C THR A 2 57.50 52.11 -43.56
N GLN A 3 57.68 50.80 -43.74
CA GLN A 3 56.81 49.72 -43.29
C GLN A 3 56.68 49.71 -41.76
N PHE A 4 55.53 49.29 -41.24
CA PHE A 4 55.50 48.46 -40.03
C PHE A 4 54.51 47.31 -40.20
N ASN A 5 55.11 46.13 -40.28
CA ASN A 5 54.50 44.83 -40.37
C ASN A 5 54.39 44.29 -38.95
N SER A 6 53.21 43.89 -38.48
CA SER A 6 53.09 43.08 -37.26
C SER A 6 51.95 42.07 -37.41
N ARG A 7 52.29 40.92 -38.01
CA ARG A 7 51.50 39.69 -37.88
C ARG A 7 51.56 39.24 -36.42
N ARG A 8 50.41 39.24 -35.72
CA ARG A 8 50.23 38.46 -34.50
C ARG A 8 49.40 37.22 -34.83
N ILE A 9 50.03 36.07 -34.60
CA ILE A 9 49.44 34.75 -34.56
C ILE A 9 48.57 34.68 -33.30
N SER A 10 47.31 34.29 -33.43
CA SER A 10 46.47 33.92 -32.29
C SER A 10 45.88 32.54 -32.53
N LEU A 11 46.39 31.59 -31.75
CA LEU A 11 45.94 30.20 -31.59
C LEU A 11 44.44 30.15 -31.29
N SER A 12 43.72 29.36 -32.06
CA SER A 12 42.36 28.91 -31.80
C SER A 12 42.35 27.91 -30.65
N VAL A 13 41.81 28.31 -29.50
CA VAL A 13 41.41 27.39 -28.41
C VAL A 13 39.95 27.05 -28.62
N LEU A 14 39.68 25.81 -29.05
CA LEU A 14 38.35 25.23 -29.11
C LEU A 14 37.93 24.88 -27.67
N ALA A 15 37.15 25.74 -27.02
CA ALA A 15 36.57 25.45 -25.72
C ALA A 15 35.35 24.53 -25.90
N LEU A 16 35.52 23.25 -25.57
CA LEU A 16 34.43 22.29 -25.42
C LEU A 16 33.67 22.62 -24.13
N SER A 17 32.55 23.32 -24.25
CA SER A 17 31.68 23.66 -23.12
C SER A 17 30.83 22.45 -22.72
N ALA A 18 31.33 21.63 -21.80
CA ALA A 18 30.50 20.69 -21.07
C ALA A 18 29.59 21.49 -20.10
N VAL A 19 28.29 21.54 -20.38
CA VAL A 19 27.31 22.12 -19.46
C VAL A 19 27.06 21.09 -18.35
N LEU A 20 27.73 21.25 -17.22
CA LEU A 20 27.29 20.60 -15.97
C LEU A 20 25.97 21.29 -15.55
N SER A 21 24.85 20.59 -15.70
CA SER A 21 23.57 21.05 -15.17
C SER A 21 23.59 20.98 -13.64
N LEU A 22 23.80 22.13 -12.99
CA LEU A 22 23.47 22.33 -11.58
C LEU A 22 21.95 22.17 -11.41
N PRO A 23 21.46 21.56 -10.32
CA PRO A 23 20.02 21.49 -10.07
C PRO A 23 19.49 22.92 -9.84
N VAL A 24 18.85 23.48 -10.88
CA VAL A 24 18.11 24.73 -10.78
C VAL A 24 16.93 24.49 -9.85
N LEU A 25 16.89 25.26 -8.75
CA LEU A 25 15.75 25.32 -7.85
C LEU A 25 14.63 26.11 -8.50
N ALA A 26 13.81 25.45 -9.32
CA ALA A 26 12.60 26.06 -9.85
C ALA A 26 11.55 26.20 -8.72
N ASP A 27 11.18 27.43 -8.40
CA ASP A 27 10.02 27.77 -7.55
C ASP A 27 8.71 27.86 -8.39
N SER A 28 8.82 27.71 -9.71
CA SER A 28 7.67 27.54 -10.61
C SER A 28 7.19 26.09 -10.62
N PRO A 29 5.88 25.83 -10.77
CA PRO A 29 5.37 24.48 -11.01
C PRO A 29 6.11 23.82 -12.17
N VAL A 30 6.59 22.59 -11.97
CA VAL A 30 7.19 21.81 -13.05
C VAL A 30 6.07 21.20 -13.86
N HIS A 31 6.08 21.46 -15.16
CA HIS A 31 5.12 20.91 -16.11
C HIS A 31 5.86 20.19 -17.23
N VAL A 32 5.57 18.91 -17.40
CA VAL A 32 6.02 18.11 -18.54
C VAL A 32 4.82 17.91 -19.46
N ALA A 33 4.94 18.39 -20.69
CA ALA A 33 3.88 18.38 -21.68
C ALA A 33 3.61 16.96 -22.20
N ALA A 34 2.39 16.76 -22.72
CA ALA A 34 1.94 15.46 -23.20
C ALA A 34 2.84 14.91 -24.30
N GLY A 35 3.10 13.60 -24.27
CA GLY A 35 3.91 12.89 -25.27
C GLY A 35 5.41 13.27 -25.29
N THR A 36 5.88 14.12 -24.38
CA THR A 36 7.28 14.55 -24.34
C THR A 36 8.13 13.66 -23.44
N THR A 37 9.44 13.62 -23.70
CA THR A 37 10.41 12.97 -22.80
C THR A 37 11.17 14.04 -22.01
N HIS A 38 11.25 13.86 -20.70
CA HIS A 38 12.11 14.63 -19.81
C HIS A 38 13.35 13.80 -19.46
N GLU A 39 14.51 14.27 -19.89
CA GLU A 39 15.79 13.66 -19.55
C GLU A 39 16.15 13.92 -18.09
N GLY A 40 16.54 12.86 -17.37
CA GLY A 40 16.93 12.95 -15.97
C GLY A 40 15.78 13.07 -14.97
N SER A 41 16.13 13.49 -13.75
CA SER A 41 15.22 13.52 -12.59
C SER A 41 14.62 14.90 -12.35
N ILE A 42 13.37 14.92 -11.90
CA ILE A 42 12.64 16.14 -11.50
C ILE A 42 12.72 16.28 -9.99
N ALA A 43 13.13 17.46 -9.49
CA ALA A 43 13.14 17.75 -8.06
C ALA A 43 12.53 19.13 -7.77
N THR A 44 11.50 19.18 -6.92
CA THR A 44 10.86 20.42 -6.47
C THR A 44 10.84 20.53 -4.95
N ARG A 45 10.94 21.77 -4.45
CA ARG A 45 10.76 22.05 -3.01
C ARG A 45 9.33 22.46 -2.71
N ASN A 46 8.86 23.54 -3.29
CA ASN A 46 7.55 24.10 -2.92
C ASN A 46 6.45 23.73 -3.93
N SER A 47 6.82 23.61 -5.19
CA SER A 47 5.87 23.55 -6.29
C SER A 47 5.48 22.11 -6.62
N GLY A 48 4.25 21.95 -7.10
CA GLY A 48 3.77 20.67 -7.61
C GLY A 48 4.49 20.26 -8.90
N VAL A 49 4.45 18.97 -9.18
CA VAL A 49 4.88 18.40 -10.46
C VAL A 49 3.63 17.95 -11.20
N ARG A 50 3.47 18.43 -12.43
CA ARG A 50 2.44 17.98 -13.37
C ARG A 50 3.13 17.36 -14.57
N VAL A 51 2.76 16.13 -14.88
CA VAL A 51 3.18 15.44 -16.10
C VAL A 51 1.90 15.07 -16.84
N ASP A 52 1.73 15.58 -18.04
CA ASP A 52 0.55 15.27 -18.85
C ASP A 52 0.66 13.90 -19.52
N ASP A 53 -0.40 13.50 -20.21
CA ASP A 53 -0.57 12.16 -20.78
C ASP A 53 0.57 11.76 -21.73
N ASP A 54 0.86 10.47 -21.80
CA ASP A 54 1.85 9.86 -22.71
C ASP A 54 3.30 10.35 -22.54
N ALA A 55 3.58 11.16 -21.51
CA ALA A 55 4.91 11.66 -21.25
C ALA A 55 5.82 10.61 -20.59
N ARG A 56 7.12 10.76 -20.81
CA ARG A 56 8.17 9.90 -20.24
C ARG A 56 9.13 10.73 -19.40
N ILE A 57 9.38 10.31 -18.17
CA ILE A 57 10.46 10.83 -17.32
C ILE A 57 11.52 9.74 -17.22
N GLU A 58 12.74 10.00 -17.67
CA GLU A 58 13.80 8.98 -17.63
C GLU A 58 14.32 8.73 -16.21
N GLY A 59 14.22 9.73 -15.34
CA GLY A 59 14.61 9.65 -13.94
C GLY A 59 13.44 9.59 -12.96
N SER A 60 13.75 9.93 -11.72
CA SER A 60 12.81 9.94 -10.60
C SER A 60 12.17 11.32 -10.42
N ILE A 61 11.02 11.37 -9.74
CA ILE A 61 10.32 12.59 -9.38
C ILE A 61 10.36 12.76 -7.86
N SER A 62 10.93 13.85 -7.36
CA SER A 62 10.96 14.19 -5.94
C SER A 62 10.27 15.53 -5.69
N ALA A 63 9.23 15.55 -4.85
CA ALA A 63 8.50 16.77 -4.50
C ALA A 63 8.39 16.93 -2.98
N ARG A 64 8.93 18.03 -2.44
CA ARG A 64 8.92 18.22 -0.98
C ARG A 64 7.55 18.66 -0.45
N ASN A 65 7.00 19.76 -0.96
CA ASN A 65 5.74 20.34 -0.46
C ASN A 65 4.63 20.40 -1.53
N GLY A 66 4.97 20.13 -2.79
CA GLY A 66 4.01 20.02 -3.87
C GLY A 66 3.49 18.60 -4.04
N GLY A 67 2.25 18.45 -4.49
CA GLY A 67 1.74 17.16 -4.96
C GLY A 67 2.30 16.79 -6.34
N VAL A 68 2.28 15.50 -6.64
CA VAL A 68 2.65 14.97 -7.96
C VAL A 68 1.38 14.50 -8.66
N ARG A 69 1.12 15.01 -9.86
CA ARG A 69 0.02 14.58 -10.71
C ARG A 69 0.58 14.11 -12.04
N LEU A 70 0.45 12.82 -12.31
CA LEU A 70 0.77 12.23 -13.61
C LEU A 70 -0.53 11.96 -14.34
N GLY A 71 -0.56 12.29 -15.62
CA GLY A 71 -1.64 11.95 -16.56
C GLY A 71 -1.69 10.46 -16.85
N GLU A 72 -2.37 10.11 -17.92
CA GLU A 72 -2.48 8.73 -18.40
C GLU A 72 -1.23 8.28 -19.14
N ARG A 73 -0.94 6.97 -19.08
CA ARG A 73 0.13 6.31 -19.83
C ARG A 73 1.51 6.95 -19.61
N VAL A 74 1.72 7.54 -18.44
CA VAL A 74 3.00 8.14 -18.07
C VAL A 74 3.98 7.04 -17.68
N THR A 75 5.22 7.16 -18.17
CA THR A 75 6.33 6.32 -17.70
C THR A 75 7.29 7.17 -16.88
N ALA A 76 7.64 6.73 -15.67
CA ALA A 76 8.64 7.41 -14.84
C ALA A 76 9.38 6.41 -13.94
N GLY A 77 10.51 6.84 -13.37
CA GLY A 77 11.18 6.10 -12.30
C GLY A 77 10.42 6.17 -10.98
N ASP A 78 11.16 6.29 -9.89
CA ASP A 78 10.58 6.38 -8.55
C ASP A 78 9.94 7.76 -8.31
N ILE A 79 8.94 7.80 -7.43
CA ILE A 79 8.28 9.03 -6.99
C ILE A 79 8.43 9.15 -5.47
N GLU A 80 9.04 10.23 -4.98
CA GLU A 80 9.11 10.55 -3.55
C GLU A 80 8.37 11.88 -3.27
N THR A 81 7.43 11.87 -2.33
CA THR A 81 6.83 13.11 -1.80
C THR A 81 6.92 13.22 -0.29
N ARG A 82 7.08 14.45 0.23
CA ARG A 82 7.02 14.66 1.70
C ARG A 82 5.66 15.15 2.17
N ASN A 83 5.14 16.22 1.57
CA ASN A 83 3.92 16.90 1.98
C ASN A 83 3.02 17.18 0.77
N GLY A 84 2.59 16.13 0.09
CA GLY A 84 1.76 16.24 -1.11
C GLY A 84 1.27 14.87 -1.55
N GLY A 85 0.00 14.81 -1.96
CA GLY A 85 -0.56 13.58 -2.54
C GLY A 85 0.07 13.25 -3.89
N VAL A 86 -0.02 11.98 -4.26
CA VAL A 86 0.38 11.47 -5.56
C VAL A 86 -0.86 10.95 -6.27
N SER A 87 -1.13 11.48 -7.46
CA SER A 87 -2.24 11.02 -8.31
C SER A 87 -1.68 10.59 -9.65
N ILE A 88 -1.90 9.33 -10.01
CA ILE A 88 -1.41 8.72 -11.24
C ILE A 88 -2.61 8.41 -12.13
N GLY A 89 -2.56 8.82 -13.40
CA GLY A 89 -3.57 8.46 -14.39
C GLY A 89 -3.48 6.99 -14.83
N ALA A 90 -4.46 6.55 -15.61
CA ALA A 90 -4.56 5.15 -16.03
C ALA A 90 -3.39 4.71 -16.93
N GLY A 91 -3.07 3.41 -16.92
CA GLY A 91 -2.08 2.81 -17.82
C GLY A 91 -0.64 3.27 -17.61
N SER A 92 -0.32 3.87 -16.45
CA SER A 92 1.01 4.38 -16.17
C SER A 92 1.96 3.26 -15.73
N GLN A 93 3.26 3.42 -16.02
CA GLN A 93 4.32 2.48 -15.66
C GLN A 93 5.37 3.19 -14.82
N LEU A 94 5.44 2.87 -13.54
CA LEU A 94 6.25 3.61 -12.58
C LEU A 94 7.16 2.69 -11.76
N GLY A 95 8.23 3.28 -11.21
CA GLY A 95 9.01 2.67 -10.16
C GLY A 95 8.24 2.59 -8.83
N SER A 96 8.97 2.78 -7.73
CA SER A 96 8.38 2.81 -6.39
C SER A 96 7.79 4.19 -6.08
N ILE A 97 6.69 4.23 -5.34
CA ILE A 97 6.04 5.47 -4.92
C ILE A 97 6.10 5.56 -3.39
N GLU A 98 6.79 6.55 -2.86
CA GLU A 98 6.87 6.83 -1.43
C GLU A 98 6.29 8.22 -1.11
N SER A 99 5.40 8.29 -0.12
CA SER A 99 4.92 9.55 0.44
C SER A 99 5.03 9.57 1.96
N ARG A 100 5.40 10.71 2.55
CA ARG A 100 5.28 10.87 4.01
C ARG A 100 3.90 11.35 4.42
N ASN A 101 3.39 12.41 3.81
CA ASN A 101 2.12 13.03 4.13
C ASN A 101 1.37 13.30 2.82
N GLY A 102 0.46 12.41 2.46
CA GLY A 102 -0.25 12.44 1.20
C GLY A 102 -0.92 11.11 0.91
N ALA A 103 -2.15 11.18 0.42
CA ALA A 103 -2.80 10.03 -0.18
C ALA A 103 -2.14 9.71 -1.53
N ILE A 104 -2.09 8.43 -1.88
CA ILE A 104 -1.61 7.97 -3.18
C ILE A 104 -2.80 7.30 -3.89
N SER A 105 -3.12 7.77 -5.09
CA SER A 105 -4.13 7.16 -5.95
C SER A 105 -3.49 6.74 -7.26
N ILE A 106 -3.58 5.45 -7.57
CA ILE A 106 -3.09 4.85 -8.81
C ILE A 106 -4.27 4.60 -9.73
N GLY A 107 -4.18 5.09 -10.97
CA GLY A 107 -5.20 4.91 -12.00
C GLY A 107 -5.25 3.47 -12.53
N ALA A 108 -6.37 3.12 -13.16
CA ALA A 108 -6.62 1.77 -13.65
C ALA A 108 -5.54 1.27 -14.64
N GLY A 109 -5.28 -0.03 -14.67
CA GLY A 109 -4.34 -0.64 -15.61
C GLY A 109 -2.88 -0.20 -15.44
N SER A 110 -2.54 0.42 -14.31
CA SER A 110 -1.17 0.90 -14.06
C SER A 110 -0.29 -0.22 -13.51
N THR A 111 1.00 -0.15 -13.81
CA THR A 111 2.02 -1.02 -13.21
C THR A 111 2.98 -0.18 -12.38
N VAL A 112 3.16 -0.56 -11.11
CA VAL A 112 4.08 0.13 -10.20
C VAL A 112 4.95 -0.87 -9.44
N ALA A 113 6.15 -0.47 -9.05
CA ALA A 113 7.07 -1.40 -8.38
C ALA A 113 6.65 -1.68 -6.93
N SER A 114 6.37 -0.63 -6.16
CA SER A 114 5.90 -0.70 -4.77
C SER A 114 5.24 0.62 -4.38
N VAL A 115 4.44 0.62 -3.32
CA VAL A 115 3.73 1.83 -2.87
C VAL A 115 3.79 1.94 -1.35
N LYS A 116 4.25 3.08 -0.85
CA LYS A 116 4.39 3.34 0.58
C LYS A 116 3.89 4.72 0.94
N THR A 117 3.07 4.82 1.99
CA THR A 117 2.78 6.11 2.62
C THR A 117 2.83 6.04 4.14
N ARG A 118 3.23 7.14 4.80
CA ARG A 118 3.17 7.20 6.26
C ARG A 118 1.83 7.75 6.75
N ASN A 119 1.31 8.79 6.12
CA ASN A 119 0.06 9.44 6.49
C ASN A 119 -0.75 9.72 5.23
N GLY A 120 -1.67 8.81 4.91
CA GLY A 120 -2.50 8.88 3.71
C GLY A 120 -3.14 7.54 3.39
N GLY A 121 -4.31 7.60 2.74
CA GLY A 121 -4.91 6.42 2.12
C GLY A 121 -4.18 6.03 0.85
N LEU A 122 -4.23 4.75 0.51
CA LEU A 122 -3.74 4.19 -0.74
C LEU A 122 -4.93 3.64 -1.53
N ARG A 123 -5.06 4.05 -2.79
CA ARG A 123 -6.06 3.51 -3.70
C ARG A 123 -5.39 2.93 -4.93
N LEU A 124 -5.60 1.65 -5.18
CA LEU A 124 -5.18 0.97 -6.41
C LEU A 124 -6.39 0.90 -7.34
N GLY A 125 -6.27 1.47 -8.54
CA GLY A 125 -7.31 1.40 -9.55
C GLY A 125 -7.44 0.00 -10.14
N ARG A 126 -8.59 -0.32 -10.72
CA ARG A 126 -8.87 -1.64 -11.29
C ARG A 126 -7.80 -2.08 -12.29
N ASP A 127 -7.62 -3.39 -12.43
CA ASP A 127 -6.69 -4.00 -13.40
C ASP A 127 -5.22 -3.55 -13.23
N SER A 128 -4.87 -2.96 -12.08
CA SER A 128 -3.48 -2.53 -11.81
C SER A 128 -2.63 -3.69 -11.31
N THR A 129 -1.32 -3.57 -11.50
CA THR A 129 -0.33 -4.53 -10.99
C THR A 129 0.70 -3.84 -10.12
N VAL A 130 0.95 -4.39 -8.94
CA VAL A 130 2.05 -3.98 -8.06
C VAL A 130 3.02 -5.15 -7.92
N SER A 131 4.27 -4.99 -8.36
CA SER A 131 5.25 -6.09 -8.30
C SER A 131 5.82 -6.35 -6.90
N GLY A 132 5.61 -5.43 -5.96
CA GLY A 132 6.13 -5.47 -4.60
C GLY A 132 5.04 -5.19 -3.57
N ALA A 133 5.45 -4.68 -2.41
CA ALA A 133 4.55 -4.41 -1.29
C ALA A 133 3.81 -3.07 -1.40
N VAL A 134 2.67 -3.00 -0.72
CA VAL A 134 1.84 -1.81 -0.55
C VAL A 134 1.65 -1.55 0.94
N GLU A 135 2.17 -0.43 1.43
CA GLU A 135 2.24 -0.14 2.86
C GLU A 135 1.67 1.24 3.21
N THR A 136 0.79 1.31 4.21
CA THR A 136 0.43 2.56 4.86
C THR A 136 0.57 2.47 6.38
N ARG A 137 1.11 3.52 7.01
CA ARG A 137 1.15 3.59 8.47
C ARG A 137 -0.14 4.16 9.06
N ASN A 138 -0.70 5.21 8.47
CA ASN A 138 -1.93 5.84 8.93
C ASN A 138 -2.81 6.13 7.72
N GLY A 139 -3.77 5.25 7.47
CA GLY A 139 -4.63 5.31 6.30
C GLY A 139 -5.15 3.94 5.91
N LYS A 140 -6.17 3.95 5.08
CA LYS A 140 -6.81 2.76 4.52
C LYS A 140 -6.16 2.39 3.20
N ILE A 141 -6.05 1.09 2.92
CA ILE A 141 -5.71 0.57 1.59
C ILE A 141 -7.00 0.11 0.92
N SER A 142 -7.31 0.68 -0.24
CA SER A 142 -8.43 0.28 -1.09
C SER A 142 -7.92 -0.29 -2.40
N VAL A 143 -8.18 -1.57 -2.61
CA VAL A 143 -7.80 -2.32 -3.80
C VAL A 143 -9.06 -2.56 -4.64
N ALA A 144 -9.10 -1.95 -5.83
CA ALA A 144 -10.21 -2.13 -6.76
C ALA A 144 -10.17 -3.50 -7.46
N GLU A 145 -11.09 -3.72 -8.40
CA GLU A 145 -11.30 -5.02 -9.05
C GLU A 145 -10.07 -5.47 -9.87
N ASN A 146 -9.84 -6.78 -9.93
CA ASN A 146 -8.80 -7.41 -10.75
C ASN A 146 -7.38 -6.88 -10.52
N VAL A 147 -7.08 -6.33 -9.33
CA VAL A 147 -5.73 -5.86 -9.01
C VAL A 147 -4.87 -7.04 -8.56
N THR A 148 -3.64 -7.10 -9.07
CA THR A 148 -2.64 -8.07 -8.59
C THR A 148 -1.55 -7.36 -7.78
N VAL A 149 -1.24 -7.87 -6.59
CA VAL A 149 -0.11 -7.43 -5.77
C VAL A 149 0.74 -8.65 -5.45
N ALA A 150 1.97 -8.66 -5.95
CA ALA A 150 2.89 -9.78 -5.74
C ALA A 150 3.49 -9.79 -4.32
N GLY A 151 3.57 -8.63 -3.65
CA GLY A 151 4.05 -8.51 -2.28
C GLY A 151 2.94 -8.48 -1.23
N ASP A 152 3.30 -8.00 -0.04
CA ASP A 152 2.38 -7.85 1.08
C ASP A 152 1.54 -6.56 0.99
N LEU A 153 0.32 -6.61 1.53
CA LEU A 153 -0.46 -5.43 1.92
C LEU A 153 -0.30 -5.20 3.43
N THR A 154 0.16 -4.02 3.85
CA THR A 154 0.30 -3.67 5.26
C THR A 154 -0.34 -2.33 5.60
N ALA A 155 -1.36 -2.33 6.46
CA ALA A 155 -1.97 -1.12 7.01
C ALA A 155 -1.81 -1.07 8.53
N ARG A 156 -0.99 -0.18 9.08
CA ARG A 156 -0.80 -0.14 10.54
C ARG A 156 -2.03 0.44 11.25
N ASN A 157 -2.46 1.64 10.87
CA ASN A 157 -3.61 2.31 11.47
C ASN A 157 -4.63 2.64 10.38
N GLY A 158 -5.36 1.61 9.94
CA GLY A 158 -6.42 1.71 8.96
C GLY A 158 -6.74 0.33 8.38
N GLY A 159 -7.88 0.22 7.71
CA GLY A 159 -8.32 -1.04 7.14
C GLY A 159 -7.72 -1.35 5.77
N ILE A 160 -7.95 -2.58 5.32
CA ILE A 160 -7.63 -3.04 3.97
C ILE A 160 -8.93 -3.54 3.35
N GLU A 161 -9.27 -3.09 2.15
CA GLU A 161 -10.42 -3.57 1.40
C GLU A 161 -9.98 -4.06 0.03
N LEU A 162 -10.41 -5.28 -0.30
CA LEU A 162 -10.09 -5.97 -1.54
C LEU A 162 -11.38 -6.26 -2.30
N ALA A 163 -11.50 -5.70 -3.49
CA ALA A 163 -12.64 -5.93 -4.37
C ALA A 163 -12.46 -7.17 -5.26
N ALA A 164 -13.52 -7.51 -5.97
CA ALA A 164 -13.65 -8.74 -6.74
C ALA A 164 -12.50 -8.99 -7.72
N GLY A 165 -12.05 -10.23 -7.79
CA GLY A 165 -11.01 -10.68 -8.72
C GLY A 165 -9.60 -10.21 -8.36
N SER A 166 -9.41 -9.47 -7.26
CA SER A 166 -8.08 -9.10 -6.81
C SER A 166 -7.31 -10.30 -6.23
N LEU A 167 -6.00 -10.30 -6.48
CA LEU A 167 -5.07 -11.34 -6.04
C LEU A 167 -3.91 -10.69 -5.28
N ILE A 168 -3.74 -11.09 -4.02
CA ILE A 168 -2.55 -10.76 -3.22
C ILE A 168 -1.75 -12.04 -3.06
N GLU A 169 -0.53 -12.07 -3.61
CA GLU A 169 0.34 -13.24 -3.50
C GLU A 169 1.02 -13.32 -2.11
N GLY A 170 1.25 -12.16 -1.47
CA GLY A 170 1.75 -12.06 -0.12
C GLY A 170 0.65 -12.11 0.96
N ASN A 171 0.98 -11.54 2.12
CA ASN A 171 0.09 -11.41 3.26
C ASN A 171 -0.73 -10.12 3.18
N ALA A 172 -1.91 -10.11 3.79
CA ALA A 172 -2.65 -8.88 4.09
C ALA A 172 -2.72 -8.69 5.60
N THR A 173 -2.02 -7.67 6.10
CA THR A 173 -1.84 -7.41 7.53
C THR A 173 -2.34 -6.03 7.91
N SER A 174 -3.21 -5.99 8.90
CA SER A 174 -3.63 -4.77 9.57
C SER A 174 -3.26 -4.82 11.04
N ARG A 175 -2.95 -3.68 11.65
CA ARG A 175 -2.81 -3.65 13.12
C ARG A 175 -4.10 -3.14 13.77
N ASN A 176 -4.57 -1.98 13.35
CA ASN A 176 -5.69 -1.30 14.01
C ASN A 176 -6.86 -1.00 13.06
N GLY A 177 -7.20 -1.93 12.17
CA GLY A 177 -8.29 -1.74 11.21
C GLY A 177 -8.77 -3.05 10.60
N ALA A 178 -10.04 -3.09 10.20
CA ALA A 178 -10.62 -4.29 9.61
C ALA A 178 -10.02 -4.61 8.24
N ILE A 179 -9.96 -5.89 7.90
CA ILE A 179 -9.63 -6.37 6.56
C ILE A 179 -10.87 -7.02 5.97
N ARG A 180 -11.30 -6.55 4.79
CA ARG A 180 -12.48 -7.06 4.08
C ARG A 180 -12.10 -7.55 2.69
N LEU A 181 -12.46 -8.78 2.40
CA LEU A 181 -12.34 -9.40 1.09
C LEU A 181 -13.74 -9.60 0.52
N ASP A 182 -13.95 -9.09 -0.69
CA ASP A 182 -15.16 -9.30 -1.48
C ASP A 182 -14.76 -9.96 -2.80
N LYS A 183 -15.04 -11.27 -2.93
CA LYS A 183 -14.62 -12.11 -4.06
C LYS A 183 -13.13 -11.97 -4.40
N ALA A 184 -12.30 -11.87 -3.37
CA ALA A 184 -10.86 -11.64 -3.50
C ALA A 184 -10.06 -12.86 -3.05
N ARG A 185 -8.82 -12.96 -3.50
CA ARG A 185 -7.90 -14.05 -3.12
C ARG A 185 -6.64 -13.51 -2.47
N VAL A 186 -6.31 -14.04 -1.29
CA VAL A 186 -5.03 -13.83 -0.61
C VAL A 186 -4.32 -15.17 -0.49
N VAL A 187 -3.10 -15.26 -1.01
CA VAL A 187 -2.31 -16.50 -0.99
C VAL A 187 -1.58 -16.65 0.34
N GLY A 188 -1.05 -15.56 0.90
CA GLY A 188 -0.47 -15.56 2.24
C GLY A 188 -1.51 -15.54 3.36
N ASN A 189 -1.11 -15.02 4.50
CA ASN A 189 -1.96 -14.93 5.68
C ASN A 189 -2.79 -13.64 5.66
N LEU A 190 -3.97 -13.72 6.28
CA LEU A 190 -4.75 -12.55 6.69
C LEU A 190 -4.56 -12.36 8.19
N SER A 191 -4.01 -11.23 8.61
CA SER A 191 -3.81 -10.98 10.03
C SER A 191 -4.25 -9.60 10.46
N SER A 192 -4.93 -9.54 11.61
CA SER A 192 -5.34 -8.30 12.23
C SER A 192 -5.13 -8.39 13.73
N ARG A 193 -4.77 -7.28 14.37
CA ARG A 193 -4.70 -7.26 15.84
C ARG A 193 -6.04 -6.86 16.45
N THR A 194 -6.65 -5.77 15.99
CA THR A 194 -7.87 -5.23 16.63
C THR A 194 -9.07 -5.11 15.70
N GLY A 195 -8.87 -5.25 14.39
CA GLY A 195 -9.94 -5.08 13.40
C GLY A 195 -10.47 -6.41 12.91
N ASP A 196 -11.74 -6.42 12.50
CA ASP A 196 -12.39 -7.62 11.98
C ASP A 196 -11.69 -8.16 10.73
N LEU A 197 -11.67 -9.48 10.60
CA LEU A 197 -11.30 -10.18 9.38
C LEU A 197 -12.58 -10.70 8.73
N VAL A 198 -12.93 -10.17 7.56
CA VAL A 198 -14.20 -10.53 6.91
C VAL A 198 -14.00 -10.97 5.48
N LEU A 199 -14.43 -12.19 5.18
CA LEU A 199 -14.43 -12.81 3.85
C LEU A 199 -15.88 -12.94 3.37
N ARG A 200 -16.17 -12.44 2.18
CA ARG A 200 -17.49 -12.50 1.54
C ARG A 200 -17.39 -12.86 0.05
N GLN A 201 -18.51 -13.26 -0.53
CA GLN A 201 -18.69 -13.52 -1.96
C GLN A 201 -17.64 -14.44 -2.59
N ALA A 202 -17.45 -15.64 -2.05
CA ALA A 202 -16.47 -16.62 -2.52
C ALA A 202 -15.02 -16.11 -2.44
N SER A 203 -14.70 -15.38 -1.37
CA SER A 203 -13.32 -15.00 -1.08
C SER A 203 -12.50 -16.20 -0.63
N THR A 204 -11.22 -16.21 -0.98
CA THR A 204 -10.32 -17.32 -0.66
C THR A 204 -9.07 -16.82 0.05
N VAL A 205 -8.73 -17.48 1.16
CA VAL A 205 -7.44 -17.29 1.84
C VAL A 205 -6.72 -18.61 1.88
N VAL A 206 -5.56 -18.70 1.23
CA VAL A 206 -4.79 -19.95 1.18
C VAL A 206 -3.98 -20.13 2.47
N GLY A 207 -3.43 -19.04 3.03
CA GLY A 207 -2.77 -19.06 4.33
C GLY A 207 -3.76 -19.06 5.49
N ASN A 208 -3.29 -18.53 6.62
CA ASN A 208 -4.02 -18.52 7.88
C ASN A 208 -4.83 -17.23 8.08
N LEU A 209 -5.91 -17.32 8.84
CA LEU A 209 -6.55 -16.17 9.47
C LEU A 209 -6.03 -16.05 10.90
N VAL A 210 -5.43 -14.90 11.26
CA VAL A 210 -4.78 -14.72 12.56
C VAL A 210 -5.25 -13.45 13.25
N ILE A 211 -5.78 -13.61 14.47
CA ILE A 211 -5.96 -12.51 15.42
C ILE A 211 -5.13 -12.79 16.67
N GLU A 212 -4.13 -11.95 16.90
CA GLU A 212 -3.23 -12.08 18.06
C GLU A 212 -3.17 -10.76 18.82
N ILE A 213 -3.64 -10.80 20.07
CA ILE A 213 -3.51 -9.69 21.03
C ILE A 213 -2.26 -9.92 21.88
N SER A 214 -1.41 -8.90 21.99
CA SER A 214 -0.17 -8.95 22.76
C SER A 214 -0.13 -7.87 23.85
N GLU A 215 0.64 -8.11 24.92
CA GLU A 215 0.89 -7.12 25.98
C GLU A 215 1.45 -5.79 25.45
N GLY A 216 1.05 -4.68 26.09
CA GLY A 216 1.51 -3.33 25.74
C GLY A 216 0.88 -2.74 24.47
N ALA A 217 -0.12 -3.40 23.89
CA ALA A 217 -0.88 -2.90 22.74
C ALA A 217 -2.03 -1.95 23.10
N GLY A 218 -2.29 -1.72 24.39
CA GLY A 218 -3.37 -0.86 24.88
C GLY A 218 -3.30 0.59 24.38
N GLU A 219 -4.47 1.22 24.26
CA GLU A 219 -4.60 2.59 23.77
C GLU A 219 -4.07 3.60 24.80
N ARG A 220 -3.25 4.55 24.34
CA ARG A 220 -2.87 5.72 25.16
C ARG A 220 -3.99 6.76 25.12
N GLY A 221 -4.81 6.81 26.16
CA GLY A 221 -5.78 7.89 26.36
C GLY A 221 -5.11 9.26 26.44
N TRP A 222 -5.67 10.27 25.76
CA TRP A 222 -5.13 11.64 25.68
C TRP A 222 -5.28 12.40 27.01
N PHE A 223 -6.24 12.07 27.88
CA PHE A 223 -6.49 12.81 29.12
C PHE A 223 -6.75 11.89 30.30
N GLY A 224 -5.71 11.58 31.09
CA GLY A 224 -5.77 11.30 32.54
C GLY A 224 -6.72 10.25 33.16
N PHE A 225 -7.62 9.60 32.42
CA PHE A 225 -8.61 8.67 32.96
C PHE A 225 -8.53 7.32 32.25
N GLY A 226 -8.29 6.25 33.02
CA GLY A 226 -8.39 4.84 32.63
C GLY A 226 -7.45 4.37 31.51
N ARG A 227 -6.49 3.48 31.83
CA ARG A 227 -5.75 2.74 30.79
C ARG A 227 -6.48 1.42 30.55
N ALA A 228 -7.03 1.21 29.36
CA ALA A 228 -7.32 -0.16 28.91
C ALA A 228 -5.97 -0.86 28.68
N ARG A 229 -5.75 -2.00 29.35
CA ARG A 229 -4.48 -2.75 29.22
C ARG A 229 -4.32 -3.34 27.82
N TYR A 230 -5.45 -3.73 27.22
CA TYR A 230 -5.54 -4.34 25.90
C TYR A 230 -6.52 -3.59 25.00
N PRO A 231 -6.28 -3.59 23.67
CA PRO A 231 -7.29 -3.18 22.71
C PRO A 231 -8.38 -4.24 22.57
N GLU A 232 -9.54 -3.83 22.04
CA GLU A 232 -10.58 -4.78 21.62
C GLU A 232 -10.07 -5.65 20.45
N ALA A 233 -10.33 -6.95 20.52
CA ALA A 233 -10.02 -7.88 19.45
C ALA A 233 -11.11 -7.82 18.38
N GLY A 234 -10.72 -7.97 17.11
CA GLY A 234 -11.67 -8.03 16.01
C GLY A 234 -12.33 -9.40 15.89
N ASN A 235 -13.49 -9.45 15.23
CA ASN A 235 -14.15 -10.72 14.91
C ASN A 235 -13.55 -11.35 13.64
N ILE A 236 -13.74 -12.66 13.47
CA ILE A 236 -13.48 -13.36 12.21
C ILE A 236 -14.82 -13.79 11.62
N GLU A 237 -15.11 -13.35 10.41
CA GLU A 237 -16.34 -13.67 9.67
C GLU A 237 -15.98 -14.32 8.32
N ILE A 238 -16.29 -15.60 8.17
CA ILE A 238 -16.14 -16.35 6.92
C ILE A 238 -17.54 -16.62 6.37
N LEU A 239 -17.91 -15.86 5.35
CA LEU A 239 -19.29 -15.77 4.86
C LEU A 239 -19.38 -15.97 3.36
N GLU A 240 -20.58 -16.28 2.88
CA GLU A 240 -20.99 -16.24 1.47
C GLU A 240 -20.05 -17.05 0.57
N ASP A 241 -20.05 -18.38 0.70
CA ASP A 241 -19.23 -19.33 -0.09
C ASP A 241 -17.71 -19.13 0.04
N SER A 242 -17.23 -18.48 1.10
CA SER A 242 -15.80 -18.22 1.28
C SER A 242 -15.04 -19.42 1.83
N GLU A 243 -13.76 -19.51 1.51
CA GLU A 243 -12.90 -20.64 1.88
C GLU A 243 -11.58 -20.16 2.51
N VAL A 244 -11.20 -20.83 3.60
CA VAL A 244 -9.86 -20.71 4.20
C VAL A 244 -9.19 -22.07 4.11
N THR A 245 -8.05 -22.14 3.40
CA THR A 245 -7.27 -23.38 3.31
C THR A 245 -6.41 -23.61 4.54
N GLY A 246 -5.80 -22.55 5.09
CA GLY A 246 -4.99 -22.62 6.30
C GLY A 246 -5.83 -22.62 7.58
N ASP A 247 -5.17 -22.27 8.68
CA ASP A 247 -5.73 -22.32 10.02
C ASP A 247 -6.44 -21.01 10.39
N VAL A 248 -7.42 -21.12 11.28
CA VAL A 248 -8.04 -19.97 11.96
C VAL A 248 -7.51 -19.92 13.38
N ILE A 249 -6.76 -18.87 13.70
CA ILE A 249 -5.99 -18.75 14.93
C ILE A 249 -6.41 -17.48 15.67
N VAL A 250 -6.86 -17.63 16.93
CA VAL A 250 -7.15 -16.51 17.83
C VAL A 250 -6.42 -16.71 19.15
N VAL A 251 -5.48 -15.82 19.44
CA VAL A 251 -4.66 -15.84 20.66
C VAL A 251 -4.91 -14.58 21.47
N LEU A 252 -5.31 -14.77 22.73
CA LEU A 252 -5.55 -13.70 23.70
C LEU A 252 -4.60 -13.85 24.90
N PRO A 253 -4.12 -12.75 25.51
CA PRO A 253 -3.36 -12.79 26.75
C PRO A 253 -4.17 -13.45 27.89
N GLU A 254 -3.53 -14.17 28.81
CA GLU A 254 -4.21 -14.83 29.93
C GLU A 254 -5.11 -13.86 30.71
N ASP A 255 -4.64 -12.64 30.93
CA ASP A 255 -5.33 -11.59 31.68
C ASP A 255 -6.11 -10.62 30.78
N TYR A 256 -6.45 -11.01 29.56
CA TYR A 256 -7.32 -10.24 28.67
C TYR A 256 -8.66 -9.91 29.35
N ASP A 257 -8.95 -8.61 29.46
CA ASP A 257 -10.03 -8.03 30.27
C ASP A 257 -11.14 -7.37 29.43
N ARG A 258 -11.13 -7.58 28.11
CA ARG A 258 -12.15 -7.08 27.17
C ARG A 258 -13.07 -8.22 26.73
N ASP A 259 -14.11 -7.85 26.01
CA ASP A 259 -15.00 -8.82 25.39
C ASP A 259 -14.20 -9.68 24.39
N PRO A 260 -14.25 -11.01 24.51
CA PRO A 260 -13.56 -11.90 23.59
C PRO A 260 -14.20 -11.81 22.20
N PRO A 261 -13.41 -11.96 21.12
CA PRO A 261 -13.94 -11.93 19.77
C PRO A 261 -14.77 -13.18 19.48
N THR A 262 -15.51 -13.11 18.39
CA THR A 262 -16.27 -14.24 17.83
C THR A 262 -15.65 -14.70 16.51
N VAL A 263 -15.75 -15.99 16.25
CA VAL A 263 -15.42 -16.59 14.96
C VAL A 263 -16.70 -17.16 14.37
N THR A 264 -17.12 -16.63 13.23
CA THR A 264 -18.34 -17.04 12.53
C THR A 264 -17.98 -17.69 11.19
N ILE A 265 -18.52 -18.89 10.95
CA ILE A 265 -18.41 -19.61 9.68
C ILE A 265 -19.82 -19.95 9.25
N ASP A 266 -20.30 -19.34 8.17
CA ASP A 266 -21.64 -19.61 7.68
C ASP A 266 -21.78 -20.98 7.01
N ALA A 267 -23.01 -21.43 6.78
CA ALA A 267 -23.32 -22.75 6.23
C ALA A 267 -22.75 -23.01 4.82
N THR A 268 -22.40 -21.96 4.08
CA THR A 268 -21.89 -22.04 2.70
C THR A 268 -20.37 -22.00 2.64
N SER A 269 -19.75 -21.50 3.70
CA SER A 269 -18.32 -21.30 3.81
C SER A 269 -17.64 -22.49 4.48
N ARG A 270 -16.32 -22.61 4.31
CA ARG A 270 -15.57 -23.72 4.90
C ARG A 270 -14.16 -23.35 5.32
N VAL A 271 -13.66 -24.09 6.30
CA VAL A 271 -12.26 -24.05 6.74
C VAL A 271 -11.66 -25.43 6.54
N LEU A 272 -10.54 -25.50 5.82
CA LEU A 272 -9.85 -26.78 5.56
C LEU A 272 -8.76 -27.07 6.61
N GLY A 273 -8.13 -26.03 7.16
CA GLY A 273 -7.17 -26.14 8.25
C GLY A 273 -7.83 -26.32 9.62
N GLN A 274 -7.03 -26.11 10.66
CA GLN A 274 -7.43 -26.22 12.05
C GLN A 274 -8.06 -24.92 12.55
N VAL A 275 -8.90 -25.05 13.59
CA VAL A 275 -9.47 -23.91 14.31
C VAL A 275 -8.90 -23.91 15.73
N GLN A 276 -7.93 -23.02 15.97
CA GLN A 276 -7.17 -22.90 17.21
C GLN A 276 -7.55 -21.59 17.91
N LEU A 277 -8.40 -21.69 18.93
CA LEU A 277 -9.00 -20.54 19.58
C LEU A 277 -8.69 -20.55 21.06
N ASP A 278 -8.40 -19.38 21.63
CA ASP A 278 -8.45 -19.17 23.07
C ASP A 278 -9.81 -19.63 23.62
N SER A 279 -9.80 -20.29 24.78
CA SER A 279 -10.99 -20.88 25.41
C SER A 279 -12.18 -19.93 25.63
N ARG A 280 -11.95 -18.61 25.64
CA ARG A 280 -12.97 -17.57 25.80
C ARG A 280 -13.65 -17.19 24.48
N VAL A 281 -13.08 -17.56 23.34
CA VAL A 281 -13.55 -17.19 22.01
C VAL A 281 -14.72 -18.09 21.62
N GLN A 282 -15.82 -17.47 21.20
CA GLN A 282 -16.98 -18.21 20.74
C GLN A 282 -16.84 -18.58 19.26
N LEU A 283 -16.97 -19.87 18.95
CA LEU A 283 -17.07 -20.38 17.58
C LEU A 283 -18.55 -20.60 17.22
N LEU A 284 -19.03 -19.86 16.22
CA LEU A 284 -20.36 -19.98 15.63
C LEU A 284 -20.21 -20.56 14.21
N SER A 285 -20.21 -21.89 14.08
CA SER A 285 -19.97 -22.57 12.81
C SER A 285 -21.20 -23.37 12.36
N ASP A 286 -21.80 -22.94 11.26
CA ASP A 286 -22.78 -23.73 10.49
C ASP A 286 -22.10 -24.44 9.29
N GLY A 287 -20.91 -23.98 8.89
CA GLY A 287 -20.11 -24.55 7.80
C GLY A 287 -19.14 -25.66 8.26
N PRO A 288 -18.62 -26.47 7.33
CA PRO A 288 -17.69 -27.55 7.64
C PRO A 288 -16.27 -27.06 7.99
N ILE A 289 -15.66 -27.74 8.98
CA ILE A 289 -14.25 -27.60 9.39
C ILE A 289 -13.56 -28.95 9.19
N SER A 290 -12.58 -29.03 8.29
CA SER A 290 -11.97 -30.31 7.90
C SER A 290 -10.73 -30.71 8.73
N GLY A 291 -9.98 -29.74 9.28
CA GLY A 291 -8.72 -29.99 9.97
C GLY A 291 -8.81 -30.56 11.40
N GLY A 292 -10.02 -30.89 11.87
CA GLY A 292 -10.31 -31.27 13.25
C GLY A 292 -11.00 -30.13 13.99
N GLY A 293 -12.27 -30.33 14.34
CA GLY A 293 -13.18 -29.29 14.83
C GLY A 293 -13.34 -29.21 16.35
N ASP A 294 -12.52 -29.90 17.13
CA ASP A 294 -12.46 -29.61 18.57
C ASP A 294 -11.56 -28.39 18.74
N GLN A 295 -12.12 -27.31 19.29
CA GLN A 295 -11.38 -26.15 19.78
C GLN A 295 -10.15 -26.66 20.53
N THR A 296 -8.99 -26.59 19.91
CA THR A 296 -7.75 -26.89 20.62
C THR A 296 -7.42 -25.60 21.33
N ALA A 297 -7.79 -25.54 22.62
CA ALA A 297 -7.49 -24.39 23.46
C ALA A 297 -5.99 -24.13 23.41
N LEU A 298 -5.62 -22.95 22.91
CA LEU A 298 -4.26 -22.42 22.97
C LEU A 298 -3.98 -21.83 24.36
#